data_AF-A0A378JJH7-F1
#
_entry.id   AF-A0A378JJH7-F1
#
_cell.length_a   1.000
_cell.length_b   1.000
_cell.length_c   1.000
_cell.angle_alpha   90.00
_cell.angle_beta   90.00
_cell.angle_gamma   90.00
#
_symmetry.space_group_name_H-M   'P 1'
#
loop_
_entity.id
_entity.type
_entity.pdbx_description
1 polymer ?
#
loop_
_entity_poly.entity_id
_entity_poly.type
_entity_poly.pdbx_seq_one_letter_code
_entity_poly.pdbx_strand_id
1 'polypeptide(L)'
;MRRMIQFKGNKLDVLLESVGGALLTFEPLFSVTVTGEKVSLQLSPLAKGYYELPNLSVKEQISYLLTCLTRAEIDEQTDMHKVVNAFIDRSLEKSTDLIIFTRTGYRADTEPVDEYQAALTTT
;
A
#
# COMPACT_ATOMS: atom_id res chain seq x y z
N MET A 1 11.63 -4.92 -1.56
CA MET A 1 10.83 -3.71 -1.34
C MET A 1 9.43 -4.12 -0.94
N ARG A 2 9.14 -3.96 0.34
CA ARG A 2 7.82 -4.15 0.93
C ARG A 2 6.94 -2.94 0.68
N ARG A 3 5.64 -3.16 0.67
CA ARG A 3 4.59 -2.14 0.56
C ARG A 3 3.63 -2.35 1.70
N MET A 4 3.02 -1.29 2.20
CA MET A 4 2.07 -1.38 3.29
C MET A 4 0.79 -0.66 2.89
N ILE A 5 -0.34 -1.25 3.27
CA ILE A 5 -1.63 -0.58 3.29
C ILE A 5 -2.00 -0.37 4.75
N GLN A 6 -2.30 0.86 5.14
CA GLN A 6 -2.77 1.19 6.49
C GLN A 6 -4.18 1.76 6.42
N PHE A 7 -5.08 1.23 7.25
CA PHE A 7 -6.47 1.66 7.33
C PHE A 7 -6.66 2.65 8.48
N LYS A 8 -7.44 3.70 8.22
CA LYS A 8 -7.76 4.78 9.16
C LYS A 8 -9.22 5.20 8.97
N GLY A 9 -10.13 4.34 9.42
CA GLY A 9 -11.57 4.54 9.27
C GLY A 9 -11.98 4.59 7.80
N ASN A 10 -12.38 5.76 7.32
CA ASN A 10 -12.80 5.98 5.94
C ASN A 10 -11.65 6.36 4.99
N LYS A 11 -10.40 6.30 5.47
CA LYS A 11 -9.18 6.54 4.71
C LYS A 11 -8.28 5.31 4.73
N LEU A 12 -7.57 5.10 3.63
CA LEU A 12 -6.51 4.10 3.46
C LEU A 12 -5.25 4.82 2.94
N ASP A 13 -4.10 4.47 3.49
CA ASP A 13 -2.79 4.93 3.04
C ASP A 13 -2.03 3.77 2.38
N VAL A 14 -1.43 4.00 1.22
CA VAL A 14 -0.48 3.08 0.56
C VAL A 14 0.92 3.63 0.76
N LEU A 15 1.79 2.81 1.35
CA LEU A 15 3.14 3.18 1.75
C LEU A 15 4.19 2.24 1.13
N LEU A 16 5.39 2.76 0.92
CA LEU A 16 6.54 2.04 0.39
C LEU A 16 7.64 1.95 1.44
N GLU A 17 8.27 0.79 1.54
CA GLU A 17 9.50 0.64 2.32
C GLU A 17 10.61 1.54 1.74
N SER A 18 11.10 2.47 2.56
CA SER A 18 12.25 3.30 2.25
C SER A 18 13.53 2.60 2.69
N VAL A 19 14.53 2.61 1.80
CA VAL A 19 15.86 2.05 2.07
C VAL A 19 16.79 3.23 2.34
N GLY A 20 16.76 3.75 3.55
CA GLY A 20 17.45 5.00 3.89
C GLY A 20 17.68 5.17 5.40
N GLY A 21 18.38 4.23 6.03
CA GLY A 21 18.77 4.34 7.45
C GLY A 21 18.91 2.98 8.14
N ALA A 22 19.29 3.01 9.42
CA ALA A 22 19.39 1.82 10.27
C ALA A 22 18.02 1.25 10.70
N LEU A 23 16.92 1.95 10.39
CA LEU A 23 15.55 1.56 10.72
C LEU A 23 14.72 1.41 9.45
N LEU A 24 13.87 0.38 9.43
CA LEU A 24 12.88 0.16 8.39
C LEU A 24 11.76 1.21 8.51
N THR A 25 11.65 2.09 7.53
CA THR A 25 10.59 3.12 7.48
C THR A 25 9.67 2.90 6.27
N PHE A 26 8.39 3.22 6.46
CA PHE A 26 7.39 3.20 5.39
C PHE A 26 6.96 4.63 5.08
N GLU A 27 7.21 5.06 3.85
CA GLU A 27 6.87 6.40 3.36
C GLU A 27 5.54 6.36 2.61
N PRO A 28 4.61 7.30 2.86
CA PRO A 28 3.33 7.34 2.16
C PRO A 28 3.52 7.71 0.69
N LEU A 29 2.94 6.91 -0.20
CA LEU A 29 2.86 7.21 -1.63
C LEU A 29 1.56 7.93 -1.96
N PHE A 30 0.42 7.36 -1.55
CA PHE A 30 -0.87 7.98 -1.77
C PHE A 30 -1.89 7.52 -0.74
N SER A 31 -2.95 8.32 -0.62
CA SER A 31 -4.10 8.06 0.23
C SER A 31 -5.37 7.94 -0.61
N VAL A 32 -6.24 7.02 -0.24
CA VAL A 32 -7.61 6.90 -0.76
C VAL A 32 -8.57 7.21 0.38
N THR A 33 -9.52 8.11 0.16
CA THR A 33 -10.58 8.42 1.14
C THR A 33 -11.95 8.17 0.52
N VAL A 34 -12.82 7.49 1.25
CA VAL A 34 -14.18 7.16 0.83
C VAL A 34 -15.17 7.89 1.75
N THR A 35 -16.00 8.77 1.19
CA THR A 35 -17.00 9.52 1.94
C THR A 35 -18.34 9.44 1.21
N GLY A 36 -19.29 8.69 1.76
CA GLY A 36 -20.48 8.33 0.99
C GLY A 36 -20.08 7.55 -0.27
N GLU A 37 -20.61 7.94 -1.42
CA GLU A 37 -20.25 7.39 -2.72
C GLU A 37 -19.00 8.04 -3.34
N LYS A 38 -18.46 9.08 -2.70
CA LYS A 38 -17.30 9.83 -3.22
C LYS A 38 -15.99 9.14 -2.84
N VAL A 39 -15.17 8.88 -3.85
CA VAL A 39 -13.78 8.42 -3.70
C VAL A 39 -12.85 9.59 -4.04
N SER A 40 -11.86 9.85 -3.18
CA SER A 40 -10.79 10.80 -3.47
C SER A 40 -9.42 10.15 -3.36
N LEU A 41 -8.51 10.60 -4.21
CA LEU A 41 -7.11 10.20 -4.27
C LEU A 41 -6.24 11.40 -3.91
N GLN A 42 -5.28 11.21 -3.02
CA GLN A 42 -4.28 12.21 -2.67
C GLN A 42 -2.88 11.58 -2.79
N LEU A 43 -2.06 12.10 -3.71
CA LEU A 43 -0.66 11.74 -3.81
C LEU A 43 0.18 12.47 -2.75
N SER A 44 1.21 11.80 -2.22
CA SER A 44 2.26 12.44 -1.43
C SER A 44 3.11 13.38 -2.31
N PRO A 45 3.83 14.36 -1.72
CA PRO A 45 4.70 15.25 -2.50
C PRO A 45 5.71 14.51 -3.38
N LEU A 46 6.28 13.41 -2.86
CA LEU A 46 7.20 12.55 -3.60
C LEU A 46 6.51 11.87 -4.79
N ALA A 47 5.32 11.29 -4.56
CA ALA A 47 4.56 10.63 -5.61
C ALA A 47 4.10 11.61 -6.70
N LYS A 48 3.75 12.85 -6.35
CA LYS A 48 3.37 13.88 -7.35
C LYS A 48 4.51 14.25 -8.30
N GLY A 49 5.76 14.20 -7.84
CA GLY A 49 6.93 14.46 -8.68
C GLY A 49 7.34 13.28 -9.55
N TYR A 50 6.80 12.08 -9.30
CA TYR A 50 7.20 10.84 -9.95
C TYR A 50 6.14 10.25 -10.87
N TYR A 51 4.86 10.33 -10.49
CA TYR A 51 3.75 9.77 -11.25
C TYR A 51 3.00 10.87 -12.03
N GLU A 52 2.90 10.68 -13.34
CA GLU A 52 1.94 11.40 -14.18
C GLU A 52 0.63 10.62 -14.20
N LEU A 53 -0.42 11.23 -13.64
CA LEU A 53 -1.74 10.60 -13.60
C LEU A 53 -2.45 10.78 -14.95
N PRO A 54 -2.97 9.70 -15.56
CA PRO A 54 -3.76 9.81 -16.77
C PRO A 54 -5.10 10.50 -16.50
N ASN A 55 -5.70 11.08 -17.54
CA ASN A 55 -7.02 11.70 -17.48
C ASN A 55 -8.13 10.64 -17.45
N LEU A 56 -8.23 9.92 -16.33
CA LEU A 56 -9.17 8.84 -16.06
C LEU A 56 -9.98 9.13 -14.79
N SER A 57 -10.97 8.29 -14.49
CA SER A 57 -11.70 8.37 -13.22
C SER A 57 -10.77 8.12 -12.02
N VAL A 58 -11.18 8.58 -10.83
CA VAL A 58 -10.38 8.40 -9.60
C VAL A 58 -10.11 6.91 -9.33
N LYS A 59 -11.08 6.02 -9.56
CA LYS A 59 -10.89 4.57 -9.37
C LYS A 59 -9.84 4.03 -10.34
N GLU A 60 -9.89 4.44 -11.61
CA GLU A 60 -8.90 4.04 -12.62
C GLU A 60 -7.51 4.61 -12.33
N GLN A 61 -7.41 5.85 -11.85
CA GLN A 61 -6.14 6.44 -11.41
C GLN A 61 -5.52 5.67 -10.24
N ILE A 62 -6.34 5.23 -9.27
CA ILE A 62 -5.89 4.36 -8.17
C ILE A 62 -5.38 3.03 -8.71
N SER A 63 -6.12 2.39 -9.62
CA SER A 63 -5.69 1.14 -10.25
C SER A 63 -4.38 1.30 -10.99
N TYR A 64 -4.24 2.35 -11.81
CA TYR A 64 -3.00 2.68 -12.52
C TYR A 64 -1.81 2.81 -11.57
N LEU A 65 -1.96 3.54 -10.46
CA LEU A 65 -0.90 3.68 -9.45
C LEU A 65 -0.50 2.35 -8.84
N LEU A 66 -1.47 1.46 -8.56
CA LEU A 66 -1.21 0.13 -8.05
C LEU A 66 -0.50 -0.76 -9.08
N THR A 67 -0.89 -0.69 -10.36
CA THR A 67 -0.20 -1.36 -11.47
C THR A 67 1.27 -0.89 -11.55
N CYS A 68 1.52 0.42 -11.58
CA CYS A 68 2.89 0.96 -11.60
C CYS A 68 3.70 0.53 -10.38
N LEU A 69 3.08 0.59 -9.18
CA LEU A 69 3.72 0.25 -7.93
C LEU A 69 4.09 -1.24 -7.84
N THR A 70 3.23 -2.12 -8.36
CA THR A 70 3.41 -3.57 -8.31
C THR A 70 4.14 -4.13 -9.53
N ARG A 71 4.29 -3.33 -10.59
CA ARG A 71 4.79 -3.75 -11.91
C ARG A 71 3.96 -4.89 -12.50
N ALA A 72 2.66 -4.86 -12.24
CA ALA A 72 1.70 -5.78 -12.82
C ALA A 72 1.43 -5.40 -14.29
N GLU A 73 0.92 -6.35 -15.07
CA GLU A 73 0.38 -6.05 -16.39
C GLU A 73 -0.88 -5.17 -16.28
N ILE A 74 -1.22 -4.42 -17.34
CA ILE A 74 -2.31 -3.42 -17.32
C ILE A 74 -3.68 -4.03 -16.94
N ASP A 75 -3.90 -5.30 -17.30
CA ASP A 75 -5.16 -6.02 -17.03
C ASP A 75 -5.08 -6.95 -15.80
N GLU A 76 -3.97 -6.93 -15.07
CA GLU A 76 -3.72 -7.82 -13.94
C GLU A 76 -4.12 -7.17 -12.60
N GLN A 77 -4.97 -7.86 -11.83
CA GLN A 77 -5.31 -7.45 -10.46
C GLN A 77 -4.49 -8.21 -9.41
N THR A 78 -3.51 -7.50 -8.84
CA THR A 78 -2.74 -7.99 -7.68
C THR A 78 -3.55 -7.95 -6.38
N ASP A 79 -3.03 -8.58 -5.31
CA ASP A 79 -3.68 -8.55 -4.00
C ASP A 79 -3.86 -7.12 -3.45
N MET A 80 -2.94 -6.20 -3.79
CA MET A 80 -3.12 -4.79 -3.43
C MET A 80 -4.34 -4.18 -4.12
N HIS A 81 -4.60 -4.51 -5.39
CA HIS A 81 -5.80 -4.07 -6.10
C HIS A 81 -7.05 -4.58 -5.42
N LYS A 82 -7.09 -5.88 -5.09
CA LYS A 82 -8.24 -6.50 -4.43
C LYS A 82 -8.56 -5.82 -3.10
N VAL A 83 -7.54 -5.55 -2.28
CA VAL A 83 -7.71 -4.88 -0.98
C VAL A 83 -8.21 -3.45 -1.14
N VAL A 84 -7.61 -2.66 -2.04
CA VAL A 84 -8.02 -1.26 -2.25
C VAL A 84 -9.41 -1.18 -2.87
N ASN A 85 -9.76 -2.07 -3.81
CA ASN A 85 -11.09 -2.14 -4.39
C ASN A 85 -12.13 -2.53 -3.34
N ALA A 86 -11.85 -3.55 -2.51
CA ALA A 86 -12.73 -3.93 -1.41
C ALA A 86 -12.94 -2.79 -0.39
N PHE A 87 -11.89 -1.99 -0.14
CA PHE A 87 -12.01 -0.79 0.69
C PHE A 87 -12.95 0.25 0.06
N ILE A 88 -12.76 0.53 -1.23
CA ILE A 88 -13.58 1.48 -2.00
C ILE A 88 -15.05 1.05 -2.02
N ASP A 89 -15.29 -0.24 -2.22
CA ASP A 89 -16.63 -0.83 -2.31
C ASP A 89 -17.22 -1.16 -0.92
N ARG A 90 -16.50 -0.84 0.16
CA ARG A 90 -16.92 -1.06 1.56
C ARG A 90 -17.24 -2.53 1.89
N SER A 91 -16.56 -3.45 1.22
CA SER A 91 -16.73 -4.89 1.38
C SER A 91 -15.62 -5.56 2.21
N LEU A 92 -14.66 -4.79 2.73
CA LEU A 92 -13.68 -5.32 3.67
C LEU A 92 -14.36 -5.73 4.99
N GLU A 93 -14.16 -6.98 5.37
CA GLU A 93 -14.54 -7.47 6.69
C GLU A 93 -13.69 -6.76 7.76
N LYS A 94 -14.34 -6.33 8.86
CA LYS A 94 -13.72 -5.55 9.93
C LYS A 94 -12.71 -6.38 10.71
N SER A 95 -11.43 -6.37 10.35
CA SER A 95 -10.40 -6.91 11.26
C SER A 95 -8.95 -6.46 11.02
N THR A 96 -8.66 -5.54 10.11
CA THR A 96 -7.26 -5.29 9.74
C THR A 96 -6.90 -3.80 9.74
N ASP A 97 -6.09 -3.38 10.72
CA ASP A 97 -5.57 -2.01 10.80
C ASP A 97 -4.46 -1.74 9.78
N LEU A 98 -3.68 -2.77 9.44
CA LEU A 98 -2.61 -2.68 8.44
C LEU A 98 -2.35 -4.02 7.73
N ILE A 99 -1.89 -3.93 6.49
CA ILE A 99 -1.50 -5.08 5.66
C ILE A 99 -0.11 -4.80 5.06
N ILE A 100 0.79 -5.78 5.12
CA ILE A 100 2.11 -5.71 4.49
C ILE A 100 2.17 -6.65 3.28
N PHE A 101 2.64 -6.12 2.15
CA PHE A 101 2.88 -6.84 0.91
C PHE A 101 4.39 -6.94 0.67
N THR A 102 4.85 -8.13 0.32
CA THR A 102 6.23 -8.40 -0.08
C THR A 102 6.31 -8.52 -1.59
N ARG A 103 7.51 -8.80 -2.14
CA ARG A 103 7.67 -9.04 -3.58
C ARG A 103 6.83 -10.21 -4.08
N THR A 104 6.58 -11.22 -3.24
CA THR A 104 5.81 -12.42 -3.60
C THR A 104 4.31 -12.27 -3.36
N GLY A 105 3.84 -11.09 -2.93
CA GLY A 105 2.43 -10.84 -2.62
C GLY A 105 2.17 -10.58 -1.14
N TYR A 106 0.90 -10.72 -0.75
CA TYR A 106 0.43 -10.50 0.62
C TYR A 106 1.07 -11.48 1.61
N ARG A 107 1.44 -10.98 2.80
CA ARG A 107 1.90 -11.82 3.92
C ARG A 107 0.91 -11.65 5.08
N ALA A 108 0.09 -12.68 5.31
CA ALA A 108 -0.91 -12.68 6.39
C ALA A 108 -0.26 -12.74 7.78
N ASP A 109 0.90 -13.39 7.86
CA ASP A 109 1.57 -13.67 9.12
C ASP A 109 2.95 -13.00 9.15
N THR A 110 3.05 -11.91 9.91
CA THR A 110 4.31 -11.53 10.54
C THR A 110 3.98 -11.01 11.93
N GLU A 111 4.03 -11.91 12.90
CA GLU A 111 4.58 -11.56 14.21
C GLU A 111 5.89 -10.79 14.01
N PRO A 112 6.24 -9.83 14.89
CA PRO A 112 7.46 -9.05 14.73
C PRO A 112 8.64 -10.01 14.60
N VAL A 113 9.26 -10.05 13.42
CA VAL A 113 10.52 -10.76 13.26
C VAL A 113 11.52 -9.93 14.06
N ASP A 114 11.86 -10.45 15.22
CA ASP A 114 12.85 -9.93 16.14
C ASP A 114 14.24 -10.11 15.48
N GLU A 115 14.51 -9.39 14.39
CA GLU A 115 15.78 -9.44 13.65
C GLU A 115 16.95 -8.82 14.46
N TYR A 116 16.72 -8.43 15.71
CA TYR A 116 17.76 -7.94 16.62
C TYR A 116 18.46 -9.02 17.44
N GLN A 117 17.98 -10.27 17.50
CA GLN A 117 18.64 -11.31 18.32
C GLN A 117 19.62 -12.23 17.58
N ALA A 118 19.64 -12.27 16.25
CA ALA A 118 20.57 -13.12 15.50
C ALA A 118 22.00 -12.54 15.38
N ALA A 119 22.22 -11.27 15.76
CA ALA A 119 23.53 -10.62 15.64
C ALA A 119 24.40 -10.69 16.92
N LEU A 120 23.96 -11.39 17.98
CA LEU A 120 24.67 -11.44 19.27
C LEU A 120 25.08 -12.84 19.74
N THR A 121 24.96 -13.89 18.91
CA THR A 121 25.31 -15.27 19.33
C THR A 121 26.45 -15.93 18.57
N THR A 122 27.15 -15.23 17.69
CA THR A 122 28.48 -15.67 17.22
C THR A 122 29.56 -14.86 17.93
N THR A 123 29.89 -15.29 19.14
CA THR A 123 31.22 -15.06 19.75
C THR A 123 32.02 -16.35 19.64
#